data_AF-A0AAV9IX20-F1
#
_entry.id   AF-A0AAV9IX20-F1
#
_cell.length_a   1.000
_cell.length_b   1.000
_cell.length_c   1.000
_cell.angle_alpha   90.00
_cell.angle_beta   90.00
_cell.angle_gamma   90.00
#
_symmetry.space_group_name_H-M   'P 1'
#
loop_
_entity.id
_entity.type
_entity.pdbx_description
1 polymer ?
#
loop_
_entity_poly.entity_id
_entity_poly.type
_entity_poly.pdbx_seq_one_letter_code
_entity_poly.pdbx_strand_id
1 'polypeptide(L)'
;MAAAGAAVSDATLRRLNQLARELPEEVMYPERCRSKRLIHFSFEEVVRLFDHDLTDEQVTVVLYRDPALWCPYCQRLQFFLEEKRLPYRTVHIPMWCYETGENPKPQWYMQMVPSGLLPAVKLLDTDQILIESLAIMQFLQADPRFAQYGNPRAVANEAEDARVASLVRMERELFSDWLRYLTGPPAMASVLRRAFFAAMDKVERALAASPTAPFFSAPLSSDGEGPGFVDCLIAPFLERIEFTMPFWKGIEIRNNPKWPCLERWYKAIEARPGYLKGNAYSTVFNLPPQVGRHTTAESERAAAAPFRDQVLNEARRLKFEPVEGDDDNARRIREARHEAGAALIRNFARVVRDMKRTCVDDDDSPGDDISRAMYAIAELLVRGNAATVEKVTNPTTRRALEHIRERVCVPRDLRTMPAQQFQAAVNHLLQ
;
A
#
# COMPACT_ATOMS: atom_id res chain seq x y z
N MET A 1 -8.62 -14.11 29.64
CA MET A 1 -7.84 -15.33 29.91
C MET A 1 -6.59 -15.28 29.07
N ALA A 2 -5.42 -15.23 29.71
CA ALA A 2 -4.13 -15.12 29.05
C ALA A 2 -3.80 -16.43 28.30
N ALA A 3 -3.71 -16.37 26.98
CA ALA A 3 -3.24 -17.48 26.17
C ALA A 3 -1.73 -17.61 26.34
N ALA A 4 -1.29 -18.69 26.99
CA ALA A 4 0.09 -19.11 27.10
C ALA A 4 0.62 -19.47 25.70
N GLY A 5 1.14 -18.49 24.96
CA GLY A 5 1.83 -18.71 23.70
C GLY A 5 3.30 -19.03 23.98
N ALA A 6 3.77 -20.20 23.57
CA ALA A 6 5.18 -20.58 23.68
C ALA A 6 6.10 -19.47 23.14
N ALA A 7 6.89 -18.89 24.05
CA ALA A 7 7.77 -17.75 23.81
C ALA A 7 8.87 -18.11 22.78
N VAL A 8 9.28 -17.12 21.98
CA VAL A 8 10.52 -17.23 21.20
C VAL A 8 11.66 -17.48 22.18
N SER A 9 12.49 -18.49 21.94
CA SER A 9 13.55 -18.86 22.88
C SER A 9 14.51 -17.70 23.15
N ASP A 10 15.02 -17.60 24.38
CA ASP A 10 15.97 -16.56 24.79
C ASP A 10 17.24 -16.55 23.91
N ALA A 11 17.66 -17.72 23.42
CA ALA A 11 18.78 -17.83 22.50
C ALA A 11 18.50 -17.13 21.16
N THR A 12 17.31 -17.32 20.59
CA THR A 12 16.87 -16.64 19.36
C THR A 12 16.74 -15.14 19.59
N LEU A 13 16.18 -14.71 20.72
CA LEU A 13 16.06 -13.29 21.06
C LEU A 13 17.43 -12.60 21.18
N ARG A 14 18.42 -13.25 21.83
CA ARG A 14 19.79 -12.73 21.90
C ARG A 14 20.42 -12.56 20.52
N ARG A 15 20.26 -13.55 19.64
CA ARG A 15 20.76 -13.50 18.26
C ARG A 15 20.07 -12.42 17.42
N LEU A 16 18.76 -12.24 17.57
CA LEU A 16 18.00 -11.17 16.92
C LEU A 16 18.47 -9.79 17.38
N ASN A 17 18.72 -9.61 18.68
CA ASN A 17 19.26 -8.36 19.22
C ASN A 17 20.67 -8.06 18.70
N GLN A 18 21.51 -9.08 18.50
CA GLN A 18 22.81 -8.90 17.86
C GLN A 18 22.65 -8.47 16.41
N LEU A 19 21.77 -9.14 15.66
CA LEU A 19 21.50 -8.82 14.26
C LEU A 19 20.90 -7.42 14.08
N ALA A 20 20.03 -6.99 14.99
CA ALA A 20 19.44 -5.65 14.99
C ALA A 20 20.49 -4.54 15.11
N ARG A 21 21.61 -4.79 15.80
CA ARG A 21 22.71 -3.82 15.96
C ARG A 21 23.58 -3.68 14.71
N GLU A 22 23.46 -4.59 13.75
CA GLU A 22 24.16 -4.49 12.45
C GLU A 22 23.40 -3.61 11.45
N LEU A 23 22.15 -3.27 11.74
CA LEU A 23 21.33 -2.39 10.91
C LEU A 23 21.54 -0.92 11.30
N PRO A 24 21.42 0.02 10.35
CA PRO A 24 21.38 1.44 10.67
C PRO A 24 20.24 1.75 11.66
N GLU A 25 20.51 2.63 12.62
CA GLU A 25 19.57 2.95 13.70
C GLU A 25 18.25 3.48 13.13
N GLU A 26 18.31 4.33 12.10
CA GLU A 26 17.18 4.90 11.38
C GLU A 26 16.34 3.86 10.60
N VAL A 27 16.91 2.69 10.28
CA VAL A 27 16.16 1.59 9.63
C VAL A 27 15.49 0.71 10.69
N MET A 28 16.15 0.48 11.82
CA MET A 28 15.62 -0.33 12.91
C MET A 28 14.59 0.44 13.77
N TYR A 29 14.83 1.72 14.00
CA TYR A 29 14.02 2.65 14.79
C TYR A 29 13.74 3.92 13.99
N PRO A 30 12.96 3.80 12.90
CA PRO A 30 12.69 4.94 12.06
C PRO A 30 11.98 6.07 12.81
N GLU A 31 12.52 7.29 12.71
CA GLU A 31 11.85 8.50 13.20
C GLU A 31 10.57 8.73 12.41
N ARG A 32 9.43 8.30 12.97
CA ARG A 32 8.15 8.34 12.26
C ARG A 32 7.65 9.76 12.02
N CYS A 33 7.92 10.67 12.97
CA CYS A 33 7.48 12.07 12.93
C CYS A 33 8.20 12.90 11.84
N ARG A 34 9.48 12.59 11.58
CA ARG A 34 10.38 13.38 10.73
C ARG A 34 10.91 12.65 9.50
N SER A 35 10.56 11.38 9.31
CA SER A 35 11.01 10.63 8.15
C SER A 35 10.55 11.29 6.84
N LYS A 36 11.54 11.60 5.98
CA LYS A 36 11.31 12.09 4.61
C LYS A 36 10.48 11.11 3.76
N ARG A 37 10.48 9.82 4.12
CA ARG A 37 9.69 8.76 3.46
C ARG A 37 8.54 8.33 4.35
N LEU A 38 7.40 7.92 3.79
CA LEU A 38 6.37 7.29 4.59
C LEU A 38 6.85 5.92 5.07
N ILE A 39 6.81 5.68 6.38
CA ILE A 39 7.30 4.45 7.00
C ILE A 39 6.09 3.68 7.51
N HIS A 40 5.81 2.55 6.87
CA HIS A 40 4.58 1.79 7.06
C HIS A 40 4.89 0.43 7.71
N PHE A 41 5.24 0.43 9.01
CA PHE A 41 5.60 -0.82 9.70
C PHE A 41 4.88 -1.06 11.03
N SER A 42 3.88 -0.24 11.36
CA SER A 42 3.20 -0.34 12.65
C SER A 42 1.75 0.14 12.56
N PHE A 43 0.87 -0.57 13.28
CA PHE A 43 -0.49 -0.10 13.60
C PHE A 43 -0.49 1.10 14.57
N GLU A 44 0.68 1.52 15.03
CA GLU A 44 0.88 2.66 15.90
C GLU A 44 0.59 3.99 15.16
N GLU A 45 0.29 5.01 15.95
CA GLU A 45 0.08 6.35 15.43
C GLU A 45 1.35 6.86 14.74
N VAL A 46 1.15 7.54 13.62
CA VAL A 46 2.22 8.17 12.85
C VAL A 46 1.89 9.65 12.75
N VAL A 47 2.80 10.50 13.22
CA VAL A 47 2.74 11.94 12.98
C VAL A 47 3.56 12.25 11.74
N ARG A 48 3.09 13.15 10.88
CA ARG A 48 3.82 13.63 9.70
C ARG A 48 4.03 15.12 9.87
N LEU A 49 5.27 15.52 10.13
CA LEU A 49 5.66 16.93 10.30
C LEU A 49 6.32 17.51 9.04
N PHE A 50 6.78 16.67 8.12
CA PHE A 50 7.55 17.08 6.93
C PHE A 50 8.79 17.89 7.33
N ASP A 51 9.01 19.06 6.71
CA ASP A 51 10.10 19.97 7.06
C ASP A 51 9.60 21.16 7.91
N HIS A 52 8.41 21.04 8.52
CA HIS A 52 7.84 22.10 9.35
C HIS A 52 8.41 22.04 10.76
N ASP A 53 8.71 23.21 11.34
CA ASP A 53 9.15 23.35 12.73
C ASP A 53 7.95 23.30 13.68
N LEU A 54 7.38 22.11 13.82
CA LEU A 54 6.23 21.82 14.66
C LEU A 54 6.56 20.69 15.64
N THR A 55 6.01 20.76 16.85
CA THR A 55 5.92 19.60 17.74
C THR A 55 4.70 18.76 17.38
N ASP A 56 4.67 17.51 17.82
CA ASP A 56 3.54 16.62 17.58
C ASP A 56 2.24 17.28 18.09
N GLU A 57 2.25 17.91 19.26
CA GLU A 57 1.11 18.60 19.91
C GLU A 57 0.52 19.75 19.08
N GLN A 58 1.32 20.37 18.21
CA GLN A 58 0.87 21.47 17.36
C GLN A 58 0.13 20.98 16.10
N VAL A 59 0.19 19.67 15.80
CA VAL A 59 -0.52 19.08 14.65
C VAL A 59 -2.01 18.95 14.96
N THR A 60 -2.84 19.75 14.29
CA THR A 60 -4.29 19.81 14.53
C THR A 60 -5.11 18.84 13.69
N VAL A 61 -4.55 18.27 12.62
CA VAL A 61 -5.27 17.35 11.73
C VAL A 61 -5.03 15.90 12.12
N VAL A 62 -6.10 15.17 12.47
CA VAL A 62 -6.05 13.73 12.74
C VAL A 62 -6.79 12.98 11.64
N LEU A 63 -6.06 12.20 10.86
CA LEU A 63 -6.57 11.28 9.84
C LEU A 63 -6.87 9.91 10.46
N TYR A 64 -8.14 9.52 10.44
CA TYR A 64 -8.58 8.16 10.70
C TYR A 64 -8.63 7.38 9.39
N ARG A 65 -7.81 6.34 9.27
CA ARG A 65 -7.73 5.52 8.04
C ARG A 65 -7.55 4.04 8.32
N ASP A 66 -7.77 3.22 7.31
CA ASP A 66 -7.45 1.80 7.40
C ASP A 66 -5.93 1.60 7.53
N PRO A 67 -5.48 0.59 8.29
CA PRO A 67 -4.04 0.38 8.51
C PRO A 67 -3.24 0.12 7.25
N ALA A 68 -3.85 -0.32 6.13
CA ALA A 68 -3.12 -0.90 5.00
C ALA A 68 -3.23 -0.07 3.69
N LEU A 69 -3.99 1.03 3.72
CA LEU A 69 -4.42 1.78 2.53
C LEU A 69 -5.17 0.91 1.50
N TRP A 70 -5.81 -0.16 1.98
CA TRP A 70 -6.67 -0.99 1.16
C TRP A 70 -7.93 -0.25 0.76
N CYS A 71 -8.38 0.72 1.57
CA CYS A 71 -9.45 1.62 1.21
C CYS A 71 -8.92 2.68 0.21
N PRO A 72 -9.45 2.75 -1.04
CA PRO A 72 -9.01 3.75 -2.02
C PRO A 72 -9.22 5.18 -1.52
N TYR A 73 -10.27 5.39 -0.72
CA TYR A 73 -10.62 6.68 -0.15
C TYR A 73 -9.61 7.14 0.91
N CYS A 74 -9.09 6.22 1.71
CA CYS A 74 -8.00 6.50 2.65
C CYS A 74 -6.71 6.81 1.91
N GLN A 75 -6.39 6.03 0.88
CA GLN A 75 -5.20 6.21 0.05
C GLN A 75 -5.16 7.58 -0.62
N ARG A 76 -6.25 8.04 -1.26
CA ARG A 76 -6.28 9.38 -1.88
C ARG A 76 -6.09 10.50 -0.88
N LEU A 77 -6.73 10.40 0.29
CA LEU A 77 -6.66 11.47 1.29
C LEU A 77 -5.26 11.53 1.91
N GLN A 78 -4.65 10.38 2.20
CA GLN A 78 -3.26 10.36 2.66
C GLN A 78 -2.33 10.94 1.60
N PHE A 79 -2.47 10.51 0.34
CA PHE A 79 -1.64 11.01 -0.75
C PHE A 79 -1.79 12.52 -0.96
N PHE A 80 -3.02 13.04 -0.85
CA PHE A 80 -3.30 14.47 -0.87
C PHE A 80 -2.58 15.24 0.27
N LEU A 81 -2.62 14.73 1.51
CA LEU A 81 -1.95 15.35 2.65
C LEU A 81 -0.43 15.36 2.47
N GLU A 82 0.12 14.26 1.95
CA GLU A 82 1.55 14.11 1.63
C GLU A 82 2.02 15.11 0.56
N GLU A 83 1.27 15.23 -0.54
CA GLU A 83 1.61 16.14 -1.64
C GLU A 83 1.38 17.62 -1.28
N LYS A 84 0.36 17.92 -0.48
CA LYS A 84 0.15 19.26 0.11
C LYS A 84 1.17 19.57 1.21
N ARG A 85 1.93 18.58 1.69
CA ARG A 85 2.81 18.68 2.86
C ARG A 85 2.10 19.25 4.08
N LEU A 86 0.83 18.89 4.28
CA LEU A 86 -0.01 19.33 5.39
C LEU A 86 0.27 18.44 6.60
N PRO A 87 0.76 18.96 7.74
CA PRO A 87 1.03 18.14 8.91
C PRO A 87 -0.20 17.41 9.44
N TYR A 88 -0.08 16.11 9.69
CA TYR A 88 -1.21 15.31 10.18
C TYR A 88 -0.77 14.14 11.07
N ARG A 89 -1.68 13.69 11.93
CA ARG A 89 -1.57 12.48 12.74
C ARG A 89 -2.39 11.37 12.12
N THR A 90 -1.92 10.15 12.16
CA THR A 90 -2.66 8.97 11.67
C THR A 90 -3.14 8.14 12.85
N VAL A 91 -4.45 7.84 12.87
CA VAL A 91 -5.04 6.83 13.76
C VAL A 91 -5.63 5.71 12.90
N HIS A 92 -5.21 4.49 13.18
CA HIS A 92 -5.64 3.34 12.39
C HIS A 92 -6.95 2.75 12.90
N ILE A 93 -7.90 2.58 11.98
CA ILE A 93 -9.23 2.02 12.25
C ILE A 93 -9.46 0.85 11.28
N PRO A 94 -9.85 -0.36 11.74
CA PRO A 94 -10.12 -1.46 10.83
C PRO A 94 -11.30 -1.14 9.90
N MET A 95 -11.24 -1.59 8.66
CA MET A 95 -12.37 -1.57 7.74
C MET A 95 -13.40 -2.63 8.12
N TRP A 96 -14.69 -2.37 7.85
CA TRP A 96 -15.78 -3.31 8.12
C TRP A 96 -15.53 -4.70 7.51
N CYS A 97 -15.11 -4.77 6.25
CA CYS A 97 -14.86 -6.04 5.57
C CYS A 97 -13.61 -6.80 6.06
N TYR A 98 -12.83 -6.23 6.98
CA TYR A 98 -11.65 -6.84 7.60
C TYR A 98 -11.74 -6.91 9.13
N GLU A 99 -12.91 -6.59 9.68
CA GLU A 99 -13.17 -6.76 11.09
C GLU A 99 -13.16 -8.25 11.45
N THR A 100 -12.62 -8.56 12.62
CA THR A 100 -12.72 -9.89 13.23
C THR A 100 -13.08 -9.72 14.70
N GLY A 101 -13.49 -10.81 15.37
CA GLY A 101 -13.67 -10.77 16.83
C GLY A 101 -12.40 -10.37 17.60
N GLU A 102 -11.22 -10.57 17.01
CA GLU A 102 -9.93 -10.18 17.58
C GLU A 102 -9.53 -8.71 17.25
N ASN A 103 -10.18 -8.08 16.27
CA ASN A 103 -9.88 -6.71 15.83
C ASN A 103 -11.18 -5.95 15.48
N PRO A 104 -12.05 -5.71 16.48
CA PRO A 104 -13.32 -5.04 16.26
C PRO A 104 -13.13 -3.56 15.94
N LYS A 105 -14.10 -2.96 15.24
CA LYS A 105 -14.14 -1.52 15.05
C LYS A 105 -14.33 -0.83 16.41
N PRO A 106 -13.49 0.15 16.79
CA PRO A 106 -13.58 0.74 18.12
C PRO A 106 -14.90 1.48 18.36
N GLN A 107 -15.53 1.25 19.52
CA GLN A 107 -16.79 1.89 19.88
C GLN A 107 -16.70 3.41 19.93
N TRP A 108 -15.60 3.97 20.44
CA TRP A 108 -15.37 5.42 20.46
C TRP A 108 -15.32 6.01 19.04
N TYR A 109 -14.82 5.26 18.06
CA TYR A 109 -14.79 5.71 16.68
C TYR A 109 -16.20 5.73 16.10
N MET A 110 -17.02 4.72 16.41
CA MET A 110 -18.42 4.67 15.99
C MET A 110 -19.28 5.74 16.66
N GLN A 111 -18.92 6.19 17.87
CA GLN A 111 -19.57 7.35 18.49
C GLN A 111 -19.25 8.65 17.75
N MET A 112 -18.00 8.79 17.27
CA MET A 112 -17.56 9.95 16.48
C MET A 112 -18.06 9.92 15.03
N VAL A 113 -18.07 8.75 14.42
CA VAL A 113 -18.49 8.50 13.02
C VAL A 113 -19.48 7.33 13.02
N PRO A 114 -20.79 7.59 13.20
CA PRO A 114 -21.81 6.54 13.33
C PRO A 114 -21.90 5.57 12.15
N SER A 115 -21.51 5.99 10.95
CA SER A 115 -21.44 5.10 9.77
C SER A 115 -20.30 4.08 9.84
N GLY A 116 -19.31 4.32 10.72
CA GLY A 116 -18.07 3.56 10.80
C GLY A 116 -17.19 3.64 9.54
N LEU A 117 -17.55 4.47 8.56
CA LEU A 117 -16.84 4.60 7.28
C LEU A 117 -15.50 5.31 7.47
N LEU A 118 -14.61 5.08 6.50
CA LEU A 118 -13.26 5.65 6.44
C LEU A 118 -13.03 6.26 5.04
N PRO A 119 -12.16 7.28 4.93
CA PRO A 119 -11.48 7.97 6.02
C PRO A 119 -12.40 8.97 6.73
N ALA A 120 -11.97 9.40 7.91
CA ALA A 120 -12.50 10.58 8.59
C ALA A 120 -11.34 11.48 9.03
N VAL A 121 -11.59 12.77 9.21
CA VAL A 121 -10.64 13.72 9.78
C VAL A 121 -11.24 14.42 10.98
N LYS A 122 -10.49 14.50 12.06
CA LYS A 122 -10.81 15.36 13.21
C LYS A 122 -9.85 16.54 13.24
N LEU A 123 -10.40 17.75 13.38
CA LEU A 123 -9.64 18.97 13.64
C LEU A 123 -9.62 19.20 15.15
N LEU A 124 -8.44 19.10 15.77
CA LEU A 124 -8.30 19.17 17.23
C LEU A 124 -8.56 20.56 17.82
N ASP A 125 -8.35 21.61 17.03
CA ASP A 125 -8.57 23.00 17.42
C ASP A 125 -10.05 23.38 17.51
N THR A 126 -10.89 22.79 16.65
CA THR A 126 -12.34 23.08 16.59
C THR A 126 -13.24 21.92 17.03
N ASP A 127 -12.66 20.75 17.30
CA ASP A 127 -13.36 19.47 17.52
C ASP A 127 -14.24 19.03 16.32
N GLN A 128 -14.05 19.66 15.14
CA GLN A 128 -14.84 19.38 13.95
C GLN A 128 -14.47 18.02 13.34
N ILE A 129 -15.49 17.22 13.01
CA ILE A 129 -15.35 15.95 12.30
C ILE A 129 -15.75 16.13 10.83
N LEU A 130 -14.84 15.76 9.94
CA LEU A 130 -15.03 15.76 8.50
C LEU A 130 -15.08 14.31 7.99
N ILE A 131 -16.08 14.01 7.18
CA ILE A 131 -16.30 12.71 6.54
C ILE A 131 -16.42 12.90 5.02
N GLU A 132 -16.45 11.81 4.26
CA GLU A 132 -16.40 11.82 2.79
C GLU A 132 -15.09 12.37 2.24
N SER A 133 -14.19 11.48 1.80
CA SER A 133 -12.82 11.86 1.42
C SER A 133 -12.71 12.99 0.38
N LEU A 134 -13.63 13.13 -0.57
CA LEU A 134 -13.63 14.27 -1.50
C LEU A 134 -13.96 15.59 -0.76
N ALA A 135 -14.98 15.58 0.11
CA ALA A 135 -15.37 16.75 0.88
C ALA A 135 -14.27 17.15 1.86
N ILE A 136 -13.61 16.18 2.49
CA ILE A 136 -12.43 16.42 3.34
C ILE A 136 -11.33 17.11 2.53
N MET A 137 -10.95 16.58 1.36
CA MET A 137 -9.92 17.17 0.52
C MET A 137 -10.29 18.61 0.10
N GLN A 138 -11.55 18.85 -0.30
CA GLN A 138 -12.03 20.18 -0.68
C GLN A 138 -11.99 21.16 0.50
N PHE A 139 -12.40 20.72 1.68
CA PHE A 139 -12.34 21.51 2.91
C PHE A 139 -10.90 21.90 3.24
N LEU A 140 -9.98 20.92 3.31
CA LEU A 140 -8.58 21.16 3.64
C LEU A 140 -7.84 21.99 2.58
N GLN A 141 -8.31 21.95 1.33
CA GLN A 141 -7.77 22.79 0.25
C GLN A 141 -8.25 24.24 0.37
N ALA A 142 -9.49 24.48 0.76
CA ALA A 142 -10.12 25.80 0.76
C ALA A 142 -10.00 26.56 2.08
N ASP A 143 -9.86 25.87 3.21
CA ASP A 143 -9.81 26.50 4.53
C ASP A 143 -8.53 27.34 4.71
N PRO A 144 -8.65 28.65 5.03
CA PRO A 144 -7.50 29.55 5.18
C PRO A 144 -6.45 29.09 6.19
N ARG A 145 -6.83 28.30 7.21
CA ARG A 145 -5.89 27.75 8.21
C ARG A 145 -4.82 26.87 7.58
N PHE A 146 -5.12 26.27 6.43
CA PHE A 146 -4.22 25.36 5.72
C PHE A 146 -3.62 25.98 4.45
N ALA A 147 -3.85 27.26 4.18
CA ALA A 147 -3.32 27.96 3.00
C ALA A 147 -1.79 28.10 3.02
N GLN A 148 -1.19 28.07 4.21
CA GLN A 148 0.27 28.05 4.40
C GLN A 148 0.94 26.74 3.95
N TYR A 149 0.16 25.67 3.74
CA TYR A 149 0.66 24.36 3.32
C TYR A 149 0.44 24.14 1.82
N GLY A 150 1.49 23.70 1.14
CA GLY A 150 1.45 23.38 -0.28
C GLY A 150 1.52 24.63 -1.16
N ASN A 151 0.99 24.52 -2.37
CA ASN A 151 1.04 25.57 -3.37
C ASN A 151 -0.06 26.63 -3.12
N PRO A 152 0.30 27.90 -2.83
CA PRO A 152 -0.67 28.97 -2.73
C PRO A 152 -1.28 29.36 -4.10
N ARG A 153 -0.70 28.89 -5.22
CA ARG A 153 -1.11 29.21 -6.60
C ARG A 153 -2.14 28.26 -7.22
N ALA A 154 -3.06 27.72 -6.43
CA ALA A 154 -4.38 27.45 -7.02
C ALA A 154 -5.10 28.80 -7.11
N VAL A 155 -4.72 29.66 -8.07
CA VAL A 155 -5.48 30.89 -8.33
C VAL A 155 -6.88 30.43 -8.73
N ALA A 156 -7.82 30.55 -7.79
CA ALA A 156 -9.23 30.28 -8.02
C ALA A 156 -9.67 31.16 -9.18
N ASN A 157 -9.79 30.53 -10.34
CA ASN A 157 -10.39 31.12 -11.51
C ASN A 157 -11.48 30.16 -11.94
N GLU A 158 -12.62 30.72 -12.32
CA GLU A 158 -13.85 29.96 -12.60
C GLU A 158 -13.63 28.88 -13.66
N ALA A 159 -12.71 29.11 -14.61
CA ALA A 159 -12.36 28.13 -15.64
C ALA A 159 -11.63 26.90 -15.07
N GLU A 160 -10.66 27.08 -14.17
CA GLU A 160 -9.97 25.97 -13.51
C GLU A 160 -10.91 25.21 -12.56
N ASP A 161 -11.78 25.92 -11.83
CA ASP A 161 -12.79 25.29 -10.98
C ASP A 161 -13.76 24.43 -11.80
N ALA A 162 -14.22 24.94 -12.94
CA ALA A 162 -15.05 24.18 -13.88
C ALA A 162 -14.30 22.97 -14.47
N ARG A 163 -13.01 23.12 -14.78
CA ARG A 163 -12.15 22.03 -15.27
C ARG A 163 -11.99 20.94 -14.22
N VAL A 164 -11.63 21.30 -12.98
CA VAL A 164 -11.52 20.38 -11.84
C VAL A 164 -12.85 19.67 -11.62
N ALA A 165 -13.97 20.39 -11.59
CA ALA A 165 -15.30 19.77 -11.43
C ALA A 165 -15.61 18.76 -12.55
N SER A 166 -15.22 19.05 -13.80
CA SER A 166 -15.34 18.10 -14.90
C SER A 166 -14.47 16.86 -14.72
N LEU A 167 -13.23 17.03 -14.25
CA LEU A 167 -12.32 15.93 -13.98
C LEU A 167 -12.80 15.05 -12.81
N VAL A 168 -13.38 15.65 -11.77
CA VAL A 168 -14.02 14.89 -10.67
C VAL A 168 -15.20 14.07 -11.17
N ARG A 169 -16.04 14.59 -12.08
CA ARG A 169 -17.14 13.81 -12.68
C ARG A 169 -16.60 12.65 -13.52
N MET A 170 -15.52 12.88 -14.28
CA MET A 170 -14.86 11.84 -15.06
C MET A 170 -14.28 10.72 -14.18
N GLU A 171 -13.64 11.07 -13.04
CA GLU A 171 -13.15 10.07 -12.08
C GLU A 171 -14.28 9.18 -11.55
N ARG A 172 -15.42 9.77 -11.18
CA ARG A 172 -16.60 9.01 -10.72
C ARG A 172 -17.17 8.11 -11.80
N GLU A 173 -17.22 8.59 -13.05
CA GLU A 173 -17.66 7.78 -14.20
C GLU A 173 -16.72 6.59 -14.42
N LEU A 174 -15.40 6.82 -14.44
CA LEU A 174 -14.40 5.77 -14.57
C LEU A 174 -14.53 4.73 -13.47
N PHE A 175 -14.64 5.17 -12.21
CA PHE A 175 -14.80 4.28 -11.07
C PHE A 175 -16.07 3.42 -11.20
N SER A 176 -17.19 4.04 -11.55
CA SER A 176 -18.48 3.35 -11.76
C SER A 176 -18.38 2.30 -12.87
N ASP A 177 -17.85 2.67 -14.03
CA ASP A 177 -17.76 1.78 -15.19
C ASP A 177 -16.76 0.64 -14.97
N TRP A 178 -15.61 0.93 -14.36
CA TRP A 178 -14.66 -0.09 -13.94
C TRP A 178 -15.30 -1.08 -12.97
N LEU A 179 -15.93 -0.59 -11.90
CA LEU A 179 -16.53 -1.44 -10.88
C LEU A 179 -17.65 -2.30 -11.47
N ARG A 180 -18.56 -1.70 -12.26
CA ARG A 180 -19.64 -2.42 -12.95
C ARG A 180 -19.09 -3.47 -13.89
N TYR A 181 -18.01 -3.20 -14.62
CA TYR A 181 -17.40 -4.19 -15.50
C TYR A 181 -16.73 -5.32 -14.72
N LEU A 182 -16.03 -4.99 -13.63
CA LEU A 182 -15.30 -5.92 -12.81
C LEU A 182 -16.22 -6.91 -12.07
N THR A 183 -17.38 -6.46 -11.57
CA THR A 183 -18.31 -7.26 -10.75
C THR A 183 -19.60 -7.66 -11.48
N GLY A 184 -19.87 -7.05 -12.64
CA GLY A 184 -21.11 -7.24 -13.38
C GLY A 184 -21.27 -8.65 -13.99
N PRO A 185 -22.49 -9.01 -14.43
CA PRO A 185 -22.77 -10.31 -14.99
C PRO A 185 -21.93 -10.59 -16.25
N PRO A 186 -21.32 -11.79 -16.40
CA PRO A 186 -20.57 -12.18 -17.60
C PRO A 186 -21.33 -11.98 -18.92
N ALA A 187 -22.65 -12.18 -18.92
CA ALA A 187 -23.49 -11.99 -20.11
C ALA A 187 -23.50 -10.54 -20.63
N MET A 188 -23.18 -9.55 -19.78
CA MET A 188 -23.12 -8.13 -20.16
C MET A 188 -21.69 -7.64 -20.43
N ALA A 189 -20.68 -8.53 -20.40
CA ALA A 189 -19.27 -8.16 -20.46
C ALA A 189 -18.94 -7.27 -21.68
N SER A 190 -19.50 -7.56 -22.86
CA SER A 190 -19.27 -6.75 -24.07
C SER A 190 -19.74 -5.29 -23.93
N VAL A 191 -20.91 -5.06 -23.33
CA VAL A 191 -21.46 -3.71 -23.10
C VAL A 191 -20.64 -2.98 -22.04
N LEU A 192 -20.36 -3.66 -20.92
CA LEU A 192 -19.60 -3.10 -19.81
C LEU A 192 -18.16 -2.77 -20.21
N ARG A 193 -17.54 -3.62 -21.03
CA ARG A 193 -16.23 -3.37 -21.63
C ARG A 193 -16.23 -2.09 -22.46
N ARG A 194 -17.24 -1.88 -23.31
CA ARG A 194 -17.32 -0.65 -24.13
C ARG A 194 -17.41 0.61 -23.27
N ALA A 195 -18.21 0.59 -22.20
CA ALA A 195 -18.32 1.70 -21.26
C ALA A 195 -16.97 1.98 -20.57
N PHE A 196 -16.33 0.94 -20.03
CA PHE A 196 -15.00 1.06 -19.41
C PHE A 196 -13.95 1.65 -20.36
N PHE A 197 -13.87 1.16 -21.61
CA PHE A 197 -12.94 1.71 -22.60
C PHE A 197 -13.24 3.17 -22.96
N ALA A 198 -14.52 3.55 -23.06
CA ALA A 198 -14.91 4.93 -23.30
C ALA A 198 -14.51 5.85 -22.14
N ALA A 199 -14.63 5.38 -20.89
CA ALA A 199 -14.15 6.09 -19.71
C ALA A 199 -12.62 6.24 -19.69
N MET A 200 -11.87 5.16 -19.97
CA MET A 200 -10.40 5.23 -20.10
C MET A 200 -9.96 6.20 -21.21
N ASP A 201 -10.68 6.25 -22.34
CA ASP A 201 -10.40 7.20 -23.41
C ASP A 201 -10.67 8.66 -23.00
N LYS A 202 -11.63 8.90 -22.09
CA LYS A 202 -11.84 10.24 -21.50
C LYS A 202 -10.65 10.63 -20.62
N VAL A 203 -10.14 9.71 -19.80
CA VAL A 203 -8.95 9.90 -18.95
C VAL A 203 -7.74 10.27 -19.81
N GLU A 204 -7.47 9.51 -20.87
CA GLU A 204 -6.36 9.78 -21.79
C GLU A 204 -6.49 11.16 -22.46
N ARG A 205 -7.68 11.52 -22.95
CA ARG A 205 -7.91 12.86 -23.53
C ARG A 205 -7.72 13.98 -22.51
N ALA A 206 -8.15 13.77 -21.27
CA ALA A 206 -7.97 14.74 -20.19
C ALA A 206 -6.49 14.95 -19.84
N LEU A 207 -5.69 13.87 -19.81
CA LEU A 207 -4.24 13.97 -19.63
C LEU A 207 -3.56 14.65 -20.83
N ALA A 208 -3.95 14.31 -22.05
CA ALA A 208 -3.39 14.92 -23.27
C ALA A 208 -3.67 16.43 -23.36
N ALA A 209 -4.84 16.87 -22.88
CA ALA A 209 -5.24 18.28 -22.85
C ALA A 209 -4.78 19.03 -21.59
N SER A 210 -4.09 18.36 -20.66
CA SER A 210 -3.74 18.98 -19.38
C SER A 210 -2.61 20.01 -19.54
N PRO A 211 -2.77 21.24 -19.00
CA PRO A 211 -1.71 22.25 -18.99
C PRO A 211 -0.57 21.91 -18.02
N THR A 212 -0.77 20.94 -17.12
CA THR A 212 0.19 20.53 -16.08
C THR A 212 0.74 19.13 -16.34
N ALA A 213 0.83 18.73 -17.61
CA ALA A 213 1.33 17.42 -18.02
C ALA A 213 2.65 17.05 -17.29
N PRO A 214 2.79 15.82 -16.78
CA PRO A 214 1.93 14.66 -17.03
C PRO A 214 0.70 14.55 -16.12
N PHE A 215 0.45 15.53 -15.24
CA PHE A 215 -0.61 15.49 -14.23
C PHE A 215 -1.92 16.11 -14.75
N PHE A 216 -3.05 15.79 -14.11
CA PHE A 216 -4.37 16.36 -14.42
C PHE A 216 -4.52 17.80 -13.94
N SER A 217 -3.94 18.12 -12.79
CA SER A 217 -4.19 19.35 -12.06
C SER A 217 -2.91 20.02 -11.59
N ALA A 218 -3.01 21.30 -11.21
CA ALA A 218 -1.86 22.07 -10.75
C ALA A 218 -1.24 21.44 -9.48
N PRO A 219 0.11 21.44 -9.35
CA PRO A 219 0.81 20.81 -8.24
C PRO A 219 0.33 21.30 -6.87
N LEU A 220 0.14 20.36 -5.93
CA LEU A 220 -0.23 20.68 -4.54
C LEU A 220 0.96 21.16 -3.70
N SER A 221 2.20 20.85 -4.08
CA SER A 221 3.40 21.20 -3.33
C SER A 221 3.85 22.63 -3.59
N SER A 222 4.48 23.25 -2.57
CA SER A 222 4.97 24.63 -2.63
C SER A 222 6.13 24.85 -3.61
N ASP A 223 6.88 23.79 -3.95
CA ASP A 223 7.94 23.82 -4.96
C ASP A 223 7.40 23.88 -6.41
N GLY A 224 6.09 23.72 -6.59
CA GLY A 224 5.45 23.78 -7.90
C GLY A 224 5.68 22.53 -8.76
N GLU A 225 6.05 21.39 -8.16
CA GLU A 225 6.30 20.14 -8.87
C GLU A 225 5.44 18.97 -8.39
N GLY A 226 4.88 18.20 -9.32
CA GLY A 226 4.20 16.95 -9.01
C GLY A 226 2.67 17.00 -9.15
N PRO A 227 1.98 16.03 -8.56
CA PRO A 227 0.53 15.86 -8.73
C PRO A 227 -0.29 16.96 -8.07
N GLY A 228 -1.46 17.21 -8.66
CA GLY A 228 -2.45 18.10 -8.08
C GLY A 228 -3.59 17.37 -7.34
N PHE A 229 -4.64 18.15 -7.05
CA PHE A 229 -5.85 17.66 -6.38
C PHE A 229 -6.50 16.46 -7.08
N VAL A 230 -6.70 16.55 -8.40
CA VAL A 230 -7.37 15.51 -9.20
C VAL A 230 -6.49 14.27 -9.31
N ASP A 231 -5.18 14.46 -9.40
CA ASP A 231 -4.21 13.36 -9.45
C ASP A 231 -4.27 12.52 -8.18
N CYS A 232 -4.30 13.16 -7.00
CA CYS A 232 -4.47 12.48 -5.73
C CYS A 232 -5.82 11.76 -5.63
N LEU A 233 -6.89 12.38 -6.16
CA LEU A 233 -8.24 11.84 -6.15
C LEU A 233 -8.34 10.53 -6.95
N ILE A 234 -7.82 10.53 -8.18
CA ILE A 234 -8.00 9.44 -9.16
C ILE A 234 -6.99 8.30 -8.98
N ALA A 235 -5.82 8.59 -8.38
CA ALA A 235 -4.72 7.64 -8.35
C ALA A 235 -5.04 6.26 -7.75
N PRO A 236 -5.73 6.16 -6.60
CA PRO A 236 -6.10 4.86 -6.03
C PRO A 236 -6.94 3.99 -6.97
N PHE A 237 -7.78 4.59 -7.82
CA PHE A 237 -8.64 3.85 -8.74
C PHE A 237 -7.88 3.39 -9.97
N LEU A 238 -7.01 4.24 -10.52
CA LEU A 238 -6.12 3.86 -11.62
C LEU A 238 -5.18 2.72 -11.19
N GLU A 239 -4.61 2.78 -9.99
CA GLU A 239 -3.82 1.66 -9.43
C GLU A 239 -4.62 0.35 -9.38
N ARG A 240 -5.87 0.40 -8.91
CA ARG A 240 -6.72 -0.81 -8.86
C ARG A 240 -7.06 -1.30 -10.26
N ILE A 241 -7.32 -0.40 -11.20
CA ILE A 241 -7.56 -0.73 -12.62
C ILE A 241 -6.35 -1.43 -13.22
N GLU A 242 -5.14 -0.90 -13.00
CA GLU A 242 -3.87 -1.45 -13.48
C GLU A 242 -3.72 -2.94 -13.18
N PHE A 243 -4.10 -3.39 -11.99
CA PHE A 243 -3.93 -4.77 -11.57
C PHE A 243 -5.16 -5.65 -11.81
N THR A 244 -6.36 -5.11 -11.61
CA THR A 244 -7.59 -5.91 -11.69
C THR A 244 -8.02 -6.18 -13.13
N MET A 245 -7.78 -5.26 -14.06
CA MET A 245 -8.17 -5.44 -15.47
C MET A 245 -7.37 -6.50 -16.20
N PRO A 246 -6.03 -6.58 -16.07
CA PRO A 246 -5.28 -7.70 -16.62
C PRO A 246 -5.69 -9.02 -15.95
N PHE A 247 -5.77 -9.05 -14.62
CA PHE A 247 -6.02 -10.30 -13.87
C PHE A 247 -7.43 -10.89 -14.11
N TRP A 248 -8.47 -10.07 -14.13
CA TRP A 248 -9.84 -10.57 -14.27
C TRP A 248 -10.37 -10.53 -15.70
N LYS A 249 -9.88 -9.61 -16.55
CA LYS A 249 -10.44 -9.33 -17.88
C LYS A 249 -9.44 -9.51 -19.02
N GLY A 250 -8.16 -9.75 -18.74
CA GLY A 250 -7.13 -9.87 -19.77
C GLY A 250 -6.88 -8.57 -20.54
N ILE A 251 -7.16 -7.42 -19.93
CA ILE A 251 -6.94 -6.10 -20.55
C ILE A 251 -5.68 -5.50 -19.96
N GLU A 252 -4.65 -5.36 -20.78
CA GLU A 252 -3.41 -4.70 -20.40
C GLU A 252 -3.62 -3.18 -20.31
N ILE A 253 -3.26 -2.60 -19.16
CA ILE A 253 -3.40 -1.16 -18.89
C ILE A 253 -2.07 -0.43 -19.08
N ARG A 254 -0.97 -1.00 -18.57
CA ARG A 254 0.39 -0.43 -18.69
C ARG A 254 0.98 -0.69 -20.06
N ASN A 255 1.80 0.24 -20.53
CA ASN A 255 2.44 0.19 -21.86
C ASN A 255 1.44 -0.01 -23.02
N ASN A 256 0.16 0.30 -22.82
CA ASN A 256 -0.86 0.16 -23.85
C ASN A 256 -0.77 1.37 -24.81
N PRO A 257 -0.58 1.16 -26.12
CA PRO A 257 -0.42 2.25 -27.09
C PRO A 257 -1.67 3.13 -27.23
N LYS A 258 -2.82 2.69 -26.71
CA LYS A 258 -4.06 3.47 -26.69
C LYS A 258 -4.04 4.59 -25.64
N TRP A 259 -3.27 4.45 -24.56
CA TRP A 259 -3.24 5.38 -23.43
C TRP A 259 -1.81 5.82 -23.06
N PRO A 260 -1.05 6.44 -24.00
CA PRO A 260 0.33 6.84 -23.75
C PRO A 260 0.48 7.99 -22.74
N CYS A 261 -0.50 8.91 -22.64
CA CYS A 261 -0.45 9.95 -21.61
C CYS A 261 -0.69 9.35 -20.22
N LEU A 262 -1.59 8.38 -20.11
CA LEU A 262 -1.80 7.62 -18.88
C LEU A 262 -0.54 6.88 -18.42
N GLU A 263 0.23 6.28 -19.33
CA GLU A 263 1.50 5.64 -18.97
C GLU A 263 2.51 6.66 -18.40
N ARG A 264 2.59 7.86 -18.98
CA ARG A 264 3.44 8.94 -18.44
C ARG A 264 2.96 9.39 -17.06
N TRP A 265 1.65 9.49 -16.87
CA TRP A 265 1.04 9.82 -15.59
C TRP A 265 1.36 8.76 -14.52
N TYR A 266 1.23 7.46 -14.82
CA TYR A 266 1.59 6.39 -13.89
C TYR A 266 3.06 6.50 -13.45
N LYS A 267 3.98 6.63 -14.41
CA LYS A 267 5.42 6.77 -14.10
C LYS A 267 5.69 7.98 -13.20
N ALA A 268 4.99 9.10 -13.42
CA ALA A 268 5.16 10.31 -12.65
C ALA A 268 4.62 10.19 -11.22
N ILE A 269 3.47 9.52 -11.04
CA ILE A 269 2.87 9.26 -9.72
C ILE A 269 3.70 8.24 -8.93
N GLU A 270 4.18 7.18 -9.58
CA GLU A 270 5.01 6.14 -8.97
C GLU A 270 6.38 6.65 -8.50
N ALA A 271 6.85 7.75 -9.07
CA ALA A 271 8.06 8.42 -8.62
C ALA A 271 7.87 9.26 -7.34
N ARG A 272 6.62 9.50 -6.90
CA ARG A 272 6.34 10.35 -5.74
C ARG A 272 6.61 9.63 -4.42
N PRO A 273 7.41 10.22 -3.50
CA PRO A 273 7.70 9.61 -2.21
C PRO A 273 6.48 9.38 -1.31
N GLY A 274 5.45 10.23 -1.44
CA GLY A 274 4.20 10.15 -0.68
C GLY A 274 3.19 9.13 -1.23
N TYR A 275 3.45 8.58 -2.42
CA TYR A 275 2.56 7.61 -3.06
C TYR A 275 2.90 6.19 -2.64
N LEU A 276 2.07 5.61 -1.78
CA LEU A 276 2.18 4.20 -1.41
C LEU A 276 1.31 3.34 -2.31
N LYS A 277 1.98 2.59 -3.19
CA LYS A 277 1.37 1.69 -4.16
C LYS A 277 1.35 0.24 -3.66
N GLY A 278 0.24 -0.46 -3.85
CA GLY A 278 0.15 -1.92 -3.68
C GLY A 278 0.74 -2.70 -4.86
N ASN A 279 1.10 -3.96 -4.64
CA ASN A 279 1.46 -4.86 -5.75
C ASN A 279 0.21 -5.56 -6.33
N ALA A 280 0.38 -6.23 -7.47
CA ALA A 280 -0.72 -6.91 -8.15
C ALA A 280 -1.42 -7.92 -7.25
N TYR A 281 -0.64 -8.78 -6.58
CA TYR A 281 -1.18 -9.81 -5.68
C TYR A 281 -2.02 -9.21 -4.55
N SER A 282 -1.48 -8.25 -3.80
CA SER A 282 -2.19 -7.62 -2.68
C SER A 282 -3.46 -6.94 -3.14
N THR A 283 -3.42 -6.26 -4.29
CA THR A 283 -4.58 -5.56 -4.84
C THR A 283 -5.69 -6.53 -5.27
N VAL A 284 -5.38 -7.58 -6.02
CA VAL A 284 -6.42 -8.49 -6.55
C VAL A 284 -7.06 -9.36 -5.46
N PHE A 285 -6.35 -9.63 -4.36
CA PHE A 285 -6.85 -10.44 -3.25
C PHE A 285 -7.47 -9.64 -2.09
N ASN A 286 -7.07 -8.37 -1.89
CA ASN A 286 -7.66 -7.51 -0.86
C ASN A 286 -8.78 -6.58 -1.39
N LEU A 287 -9.08 -6.61 -2.68
CA LEU A 287 -10.23 -5.89 -3.22
C LEU A 287 -11.58 -6.64 -3.07
N PRO A 288 -11.69 -7.98 -3.28
CA PRO A 288 -12.98 -8.69 -3.25
C PRO A 288 -13.81 -8.49 -1.97
N PRO A 289 -13.23 -8.49 -0.75
CA PRO A 289 -14.01 -8.21 0.47
C PRO A 289 -14.66 -6.82 0.48
N GLN A 290 -14.13 -5.86 -0.29
CA GLN A 290 -14.62 -4.48 -0.34
C GLN A 290 -15.74 -4.28 -1.36
N VAL A 291 -15.63 -4.94 -2.52
CA VAL A 291 -16.49 -4.66 -3.69
C VAL A 291 -17.30 -5.86 -4.17
N GLY A 292 -17.14 -7.01 -3.52
CA GLY A 292 -17.84 -8.25 -3.84
C GLY A 292 -17.11 -9.11 -4.88
N ARG A 293 -17.84 -10.08 -5.42
CA ARG A 293 -17.30 -11.10 -6.33
C ARG A 293 -16.94 -10.49 -7.69
N HIS A 294 -15.69 -10.64 -8.09
CA HIS A 294 -15.24 -10.34 -9.45
C HIS A 294 -15.68 -11.42 -10.44
N THR A 295 -15.91 -11.03 -11.69
CA THR A 295 -16.37 -11.93 -12.75
C THR A 295 -15.40 -11.95 -13.93
N THR A 296 -15.44 -13.02 -14.71
CA THR A 296 -14.70 -13.16 -15.98
C THR A 296 -15.61 -13.85 -16.97
N ALA A 297 -15.85 -13.22 -18.12
CA ALA A 297 -16.60 -13.85 -19.19
C ALA A 297 -15.77 -14.93 -19.88
N GLU A 298 -16.44 -15.91 -20.50
CA GLU A 298 -15.76 -16.98 -21.22
C GLU A 298 -14.81 -16.44 -22.28
N SER A 299 -15.23 -15.41 -23.02
CA SER A 299 -14.42 -14.72 -24.03
C SER A 299 -13.19 -13.99 -23.48
N GLU A 300 -13.09 -13.80 -22.16
CA GLU A 300 -11.99 -13.08 -21.50
C GLU A 300 -10.99 -14.03 -20.83
N ARG A 301 -11.35 -15.31 -20.62
CA ARG A 301 -10.54 -16.26 -19.86
C ARG A 301 -9.16 -16.47 -20.48
N ALA A 302 -9.10 -16.69 -21.79
CA ALA A 302 -7.85 -16.93 -22.49
C ALA A 302 -6.89 -15.74 -22.38
N ALA A 303 -7.41 -14.52 -22.47
CA ALA A 303 -6.62 -13.29 -22.32
C ALA A 303 -6.19 -13.03 -20.87
N ALA A 304 -7.03 -13.40 -19.89
CA ALA A 304 -6.73 -13.20 -18.47
C ALA A 304 -5.76 -14.24 -17.89
N ALA A 305 -5.73 -15.46 -18.43
CA ALA A 305 -4.97 -16.58 -17.88
C ALA A 305 -3.46 -16.27 -17.70
N PRO A 306 -2.73 -15.69 -18.68
CA PRO A 306 -1.31 -15.38 -18.50
C PRO A 306 -1.04 -14.42 -17.34
N PHE A 307 -1.89 -13.40 -17.18
CA PHE A 307 -1.76 -12.43 -16.08
C PHE A 307 -2.06 -13.06 -14.72
N ARG A 308 -3.06 -13.96 -14.65
CA ARG A 308 -3.33 -14.72 -13.42
C ARG A 308 -2.14 -15.58 -13.04
N ASP A 309 -1.62 -16.34 -14.00
CA ASP A 309 -0.47 -17.21 -13.77
C ASP A 309 0.76 -16.41 -13.37
N GLN A 310 0.96 -15.22 -13.96
CA GLN A 310 2.00 -14.31 -13.56
C GLN A 310 1.83 -13.85 -12.10
N VAL A 311 0.68 -13.29 -11.74
CA VAL A 311 0.43 -12.75 -10.39
C VAL A 311 0.48 -13.84 -9.32
N LEU A 312 -0.09 -15.01 -9.58
CA LEU A 312 -0.13 -16.13 -8.63
C LEU A 312 1.24 -16.80 -8.41
N ASN A 313 2.18 -16.62 -9.34
CA ASN A 313 3.51 -17.24 -9.25
C ASN A 313 4.64 -16.20 -9.13
N GLU A 314 4.34 -14.90 -9.07
CA GLU A 314 5.33 -13.82 -8.99
C GLU A 314 6.27 -14.06 -7.81
N ALA A 315 5.70 -14.22 -6.61
CA ALA A 315 6.46 -14.43 -5.38
C ALA A 315 7.34 -15.69 -5.44
N ARG A 316 6.93 -16.74 -6.16
CA ARG A 316 7.66 -18.02 -6.29
C ARG A 316 8.85 -17.93 -7.25
N ARG A 317 8.84 -16.98 -8.18
CA ARG A 317 9.86 -16.82 -9.21
C ARG A 317 11.03 -15.95 -8.76
N LEU A 318 10.86 -15.20 -7.67
CA LEU A 318 11.91 -14.34 -7.12
C LEU A 318 13.10 -15.17 -6.61
N LYS A 319 14.30 -14.74 -6.98
CA LYS A 319 15.56 -15.38 -6.58
C LYS A 319 16.33 -14.45 -5.66
N PHE A 320 16.97 -15.04 -4.65
CA PHE A 320 17.90 -14.30 -3.82
C PHE A 320 19.25 -14.25 -4.53
N GLU A 321 19.64 -13.06 -4.98
CA GLU A 321 20.90 -12.86 -5.70
C GLU A 321 21.95 -12.20 -4.79
N PRO A 322 23.22 -12.63 -4.81
CA PRO A 322 24.29 -11.88 -4.17
C PRO A 322 24.34 -10.45 -4.72
N VAL A 323 24.62 -9.47 -3.86
CA VAL A 323 24.77 -8.07 -4.27
C VAL A 323 26.24 -7.72 -4.19
N GLU A 324 26.87 -7.50 -5.34
CA GLU A 324 28.26 -7.07 -5.45
C GLU A 324 28.34 -5.58 -5.78
N GLY A 325 29.42 -4.92 -5.36
CA GLY A 325 29.67 -3.51 -5.68
C GLY A 325 28.83 -2.49 -4.88
N ASP A 326 29.03 -1.20 -5.22
CA ASP A 326 28.37 -0.06 -4.58
C ASP A 326 27.72 0.92 -5.57
N ASP A 327 27.24 0.40 -6.70
CA ASP A 327 26.38 1.21 -7.57
C ASP A 327 25.00 1.48 -6.93
N ASP A 328 24.25 2.40 -7.53
CA ASP A 328 22.93 2.82 -7.03
C ASP A 328 21.94 1.65 -6.92
N ASN A 329 22.02 0.67 -7.82
CA ASN A 329 21.12 -0.49 -7.79
C ASN A 329 21.47 -1.42 -6.63
N ALA A 330 22.75 -1.72 -6.45
CA ALA A 330 23.28 -2.50 -5.33
C ALA A 330 22.91 -1.86 -3.99
N ARG A 331 23.03 -0.54 -3.88
CA ARG A 331 22.62 0.23 -2.70
C ARG A 331 21.12 0.11 -2.43
N ARG A 332 20.27 0.30 -3.45
CA ARG A 332 18.80 0.15 -3.32
C ARG A 332 18.39 -1.26 -2.89
N ILE A 333 19.06 -2.29 -3.39
CA ILE A 333 18.79 -3.68 -2.96
C ILE A 333 19.18 -3.87 -1.49
N ARG A 334 20.35 -3.39 -1.06
CA ARG A 334 20.77 -3.44 0.35
C ARG A 334 19.78 -2.72 1.27
N GLU A 335 19.40 -1.50 0.93
CA GLU A 335 18.38 -0.73 1.67
C GLU A 335 17.06 -1.52 1.79
N ALA A 336 16.58 -2.09 0.68
CA ALA A 336 15.35 -2.88 0.66
C ALA A 336 15.45 -4.13 1.55
N ARG A 337 16.60 -4.81 1.56
CA ARG A 337 16.83 -5.95 2.44
C ARG A 337 16.89 -5.54 3.91
N HIS A 338 17.58 -4.46 4.23
CA HIS A 338 17.67 -3.91 5.58
C HIS A 338 16.30 -3.52 6.13
N GLU A 339 15.46 -2.89 5.31
CA GLU A 339 14.07 -2.60 5.67
C GLU A 339 13.25 -3.87 5.94
N ALA A 340 13.35 -4.87 5.06
CA ALA A 340 12.67 -6.16 5.24
C ALA A 340 13.16 -6.90 6.50
N GLY A 341 14.47 -6.92 6.73
CA GLY A 341 15.11 -7.51 7.91
C GLY A 341 14.67 -6.81 9.19
N ALA A 342 14.70 -5.47 9.23
CA ALA A 342 14.25 -4.68 10.36
C ALA A 342 12.77 -4.91 10.68
N ALA A 343 11.91 -4.92 9.65
CA ALA A 343 10.49 -5.18 9.82
C ALA A 343 10.22 -6.59 10.38
N LEU A 344 10.95 -7.60 9.88
CA LEU A 344 10.88 -8.97 10.40
C LEU A 344 11.37 -9.05 11.85
N ILE A 345 12.52 -8.46 12.19
CA ILE A 345 13.08 -8.49 13.55
C ILE A 345 12.10 -7.84 14.54
N ARG A 346 11.56 -6.66 14.22
CA ARG A 346 10.57 -5.97 15.08
C ARG A 346 9.30 -6.79 15.31
N ASN A 347 8.85 -7.52 14.29
CA ASN A 347 7.60 -8.27 14.33
C ASN A 347 7.78 -9.77 14.54
N PHE A 348 9.00 -10.22 14.87
CA PHE A 348 9.42 -11.62 14.77
C PHE A 348 8.47 -12.58 15.49
N ALA A 349 8.18 -12.29 16.77
CA ALA A 349 7.29 -13.12 17.59
C ALA A 349 5.85 -13.17 17.04
N ARG A 350 5.37 -12.08 16.44
CA ARG A 350 4.02 -12.01 15.83
C ARG A 350 3.97 -12.84 14.55
N VAL A 351 4.99 -12.72 13.70
CA VAL A 351 5.09 -13.47 12.44
C VAL A 351 5.20 -14.97 12.71
N VAL A 352 6.09 -15.38 13.62
CA VAL A 352 6.24 -16.80 14.01
C VAL A 352 4.92 -17.35 14.58
N ARG A 353 4.21 -16.58 15.39
CA ARG A 353 2.90 -16.98 15.94
C ARG A 353 1.87 -17.17 14.83
N ASP A 354 1.82 -16.26 13.86
CA ASP A 354 0.88 -16.38 12.74
C ASP A 354 1.19 -17.60 11.87
N MET A 355 2.47 -17.82 11.57
CA MET A 355 2.94 -19.00 10.83
C MET A 355 2.56 -20.32 11.53
N LYS A 356 2.63 -20.38 12.87
CA LYS A 356 2.23 -21.56 13.64
C LYS A 356 0.75 -21.93 13.47
N ARG A 357 -0.14 -20.98 13.15
CA ARG A 357 -1.56 -21.26 12.89
C ARG A 357 -1.78 -22.15 11.66
N THR A 358 -0.75 -22.32 10.82
CA THR A 358 -0.79 -23.16 9.61
C THR A 358 -0.29 -24.58 9.85
N CYS A 359 0.31 -24.83 11.01
CA CYS A 359 0.75 -26.14 11.46
C CYS A 359 -0.46 -26.90 12.02
N VAL A 360 -0.66 -28.15 11.60
CA VAL A 360 -1.65 -29.05 12.23
C VAL A 360 -1.01 -29.59 13.51
N ASP A 361 -1.81 -29.81 14.56
CA ASP A 361 -1.42 -30.15 15.94
C ASP A 361 -0.63 -31.47 16.13
N ASP A 362 -0.13 -32.11 15.06
CA ASP A 362 0.42 -33.47 15.07
C ASP A 362 1.95 -33.57 15.32
N ASP A 363 2.63 -32.49 15.74
CA ASP A 363 4.08 -32.54 15.98
C ASP A 363 4.49 -31.77 17.26
N ASP A 364 5.22 -32.44 18.14
CA ASP A 364 5.84 -31.83 19.31
C ASP A 364 7.03 -30.97 18.85
N SER A 365 6.77 -29.67 18.68
CA SER A 365 7.75 -28.56 18.49
C SER A 365 8.13 -28.09 17.06
N PRO A 366 7.17 -27.86 16.12
CA PRO A 366 7.46 -27.14 14.88
C PRO A 366 7.83 -25.66 15.12
N GLY A 367 7.63 -25.15 16.34
CA GLY A 367 7.82 -23.75 16.68
C GLY A 367 9.28 -23.28 16.70
N ASP A 368 10.19 -24.15 17.09
CA ASP A 368 11.62 -23.83 17.13
C ASP A 368 12.22 -23.85 15.73
N ASP A 369 11.80 -24.79 14.87
CA ASP A 369 12.24 -24.85 13.47
C ASP A 369 11.74 -23.65 12.66
N ILE A 370 10.48 -23.23 12.84
CA ILE A 370 9.96 -21.99 12.24
C ILE A 370 10.76 -20.78 12.73
N SER A 371 11.07 -20.70 14.03
CA SER A 371 11.86 -19.60 14.58
C SER A 371 13.27 -19.60 14.00
N ARG A 372 13.93 -20.76 13.86
CA ARG A 372 15.25 -20.87 13.24
C ARG A 372 15.23 -20.46 11.77
N ALA A 373 14.25 -20.91 11.00
CA ALA A 373 14.09 -20.54 9.60
C ALA A 373 13.87 -19.02 9.43
N MET A 374 13.00 -18.43 10.25
CA MET A 374 12.77 -16.98 10.21
C MET A 374 13.99 -16.17 10.65
N TYR A 375 14.77 -16.67 11.61
CA TYR A 375 16.04 -16.05 11.97
C TYR A 375 17.03 -16.09 10.80
N ALA A 376 17.15 -17.23 10.12
CA ALA A 376 18.01 -17.37 8.95
C ALA A 376 17.58 -16.45 7.79
N ILE A 377 16.28 -16.25 7.59
CA ILE A 377 15.76 -15.23 6.65
C ILE A 377 16.19 -13.82 7.08
N ALA A 378 16.04 -13.47 8.37
CA ALA A 378 16.48 -12.17 8.88
C ALA A 378 17.99 -11.98 8.67
N GLU A 379 18.81 -12.99 8.98
CA GLU A 379 20.26 -12.96 8.79
C GLU A 379 20.62 -12.78 7.32
N LEU A 380 19.95 -13.51 6.42
CA LEU A 380 20.15 -13.41 4.98
C LEU A 380 19.82 -12.01 4.45
N LEU A 381 18.75 -11.39 4.95
CA LEU A 381 18.38 -10.02 4.59
C LEU A 381 19.41 -8.99 5.11
N VAL A 382 19.84 -9.11 6.36
CA VAL A 382 20.75 -8.13 6.97
C VAL A 382 22.17 -8.23 6.40
N ARG A 383 22.70 -9.45 6.28
CA ARG A 383 24.10 -9.70 5.90
C ARG A 383 24.30 -10.02 4.42
N GLY A 384 23.26 -10.41 3.71
CA GLY A 384 23.33 -10.74 2.28
C GLY A 384 24.09 -12.04 1.94
N ASN A 385 24.57 -12.78 2.94
CA ASN A 385 25.36 -13.99 2.72
C ASN A 385 24.48 -15.24 2.64
N ALA A 386 24.28 -15.73 1.43
CA ALA A 386 23.47 -16.92 1.16
C ALA A 386 24.19 -18.25 1.46
N ALA A 387 25.52 -18.25 1.58
CA ALA A 387 26.33 -19.47 1.69
C ALA A 387 26.21 -20.16 3.06
N THR A 388 25.85 -19.41 4.10
CA THR A 388 25.77 -19.92 5.48
C THR A 388 24.35 -20.35 5.89
N VAL A 389 23.38 -20.24 4.98
CA VAL A 389 21.96 -20.47 5.28
C VAL A 389 21.53 -21.88 4.86
N GLU A 390 21.21 -22.70 5.86
CA GLU A 390 20.69 -24.06 5.65
C GLU A 390 19.29 -24.05 5.01
N LYS A 391 19.04 -25.04 4.15
CA LYS A 391 17.74 -25.24 3.49
C LYS A 391 16.76 -25.91 4.44
N VAL A 392 15.48 -25.58 4.33
CA VAL A 392 14.43 -26.14 5.16
C VAL A 392 13.89 -27.42 4.53
N THR A 393 14.10 -28.55 5.21
CA THR A 393 13.62 -29.87 4.78
C THR A 393 12.35 -30.31 5.52
N ASN A 394 12.10 -29.79 6.73
CA ASN A 394 10.92 -30.12 7.52
C ASN A 394 9.62 -29.66 6.78
N PRO A 395 8.68 -30.59 6.48
CA PRO A 395 7.48 -30.27 5.70
C PRO A 395 6.56 -29.22 6.34
N THR A 396 6.43 -29.23 7.67
CA THR A 396 5.60 -28.29 8.43
C THR A 396 6.18 -26.88 8.35
N THR A 397 7.49 -26.73 8.57
CA THR A 397 8.20 -25.45 8.46
C THR A 397 8.17 -24.92 7.03
N ARG A 398 8.36 -25.81 6.04
CA ARG A 398 8.25 -25.47 4.63
C ARG A 398 6.86 -24.93 4.26
N ARG A 399 5.78 -25.59 4.69
CA ARG A 399 4.41 -25.08 4.49
C ARG A 399 4.19 -23.72 5.14
N ALA A 400 4.73 -23.51 6.34
CA ALA A 400 4.62 -22.24 7.03
C ALA A 400 5.37 -21.11 6.29
N LEU A 401 6.55 -21.41 5.73
CA LEU A 401 7.32 -20.50 4.87
C LEU A 401 6.60 -20.18 3.57
N GLU A 402 6.05 -21.20 2.90
CA GLU A 402 5.20 -21.01 1.72
C GLU A 402 4.00 -20.13 2.04
N HIS A 403 3.35 -20.33 3.20
CA HIS A 403 2.24 -19.50 3.64
C HIS A 403 2.63 -18.03 3.85
N ILE A 404 3.69 -17.75 4.61
CA ILE A 404 4.07 -16.36 4.90
C ILE A 404 4.53 -15.63 3.63
N ARG A 405 5.23 -16.32 2.70
CA ARG A 405 5.65 -15.74 1.41
C ARG A 405 4.47 -15.15 0.63
N GLU A 406 3.37 -15.90 0.55
CA GLU A 406 2.17 -15.51 -0.19
C GLU A 406 1.29 -14.50 0.56
N ARG A 407 1.51 -14.30 1.87
CA ARG A 407 0.68 -13.40 2.70
C ARG A 407 1.30 -12.03 2.97
N VAL A 408 2.57 -11.82 2.61
CA VAL A 408 3.18 -10.48 2.68
C VAL A 408 2.39 -9.53 1.78
N CYS A 409 1.73 -8.58 2.40
CA CYS A 409 0.92 -7.56 1.75
C CYS A 409 1.76 -6.31 1.49
N VAL A 410 1.64 -5.77 0.28
CA VAL A 410 2.24 -4.50 -0.14
C VAL A 410 1.13 -3.46 -0.27
N PRO A 411 1.26 -2.24 0.31
CA PRO A 411 2.40 -1.73 1.08
C PRO A 411 2.30 -2.01 2.61
N ARG A 412 1.27 -2.73 3.06
CA ARG A 412 0.94 -2.90 4.49
C ARG A 412 2.09 -3.42 5.34
N ASP A 413 2.68 -4.53 4.92
CA ASP A 413 3.73 -5.24 5.66
C ASP A 413 5.11 -4.74 5.23
N LEU A 414 5.29 -4.56 3.92
CA LEU A 414 6.53 -4.14 3.27
C LEU A 414 6.22 -3.32 2.02
N ARG A 415 7.09 -2.37 1.67
CA ARG A 415 7.08 -1.75 0.33
C ARG A 415 7.46 -2.80 -0.73
N THR A 416 7.19 -2.51 -2.00
CA THR A 416 7.35 -3.47 -3.11
C THR A 416 8.71 -4.15 -3.14
N MET A 417 9.81 -3.37 -3.14
CA MET A 417 11.16 -3.93 -3.26
C MET A 417 11.59 -4.71 -2.00
N PRO A 418 11.38 -4.22 -0.76
CA PRO A 418 11.58 -5.02 0.45
C PRO A 418 10.77 -6.32 0.49
N ALA A 419 9.50 -6.28 0.05
CA ALA A 419 8.66 -7.48 -0.04
C ALA A 419 9.25 -8.52 -1.01
N GLN A 420 9.73 -8.07 -2.17
CA GLN A 420 10.41 -8.92 -3.13
C GLN A 420 11.69 -9.54 -2.54
N GLN A 421 12.49 -8.76 -1.80
CA GLN A 421 13.69 -9.26 -1.14
C GLN A 421 13.37 -10.28 -0.04
N PHE A 422 12.32 -10.05 0.75
CA PHE A 422 11.83 -11.02 1.72
C PHE A 422 11.38 -12.33 1.05
N GLN A 423 10.55 -12.24 0.00
CA GLN A 423 10.07 -13.40 -0.74
C GLN A 423 11.22 -14.19 -1.40
N ALA A 424 12.21 -13.48 -1.96
CA ALA A 424 13.43 -14.06 -2.49
C ALA A 424 14.22 -14.81 -1.40
N ALA A 425 14.39 -14.22 -0.21
CA ALA A 425 15.04 -14.86 0.92
C ALA A 425 14.30 -16.12 1.38
N VAL A 426 12.96 -16.08 1.46
CA VAL A 426 12.14 -17.27 1.75
C VAL A 426 12.36 -18.35 0.69
N ASN A 427 12.34 -18.00 -0.61
CA ASN A 427 12.58 -18.96 -1.68
C ASN A 427 13.98 -19.57 -1.62
N HIS A 428 14.99 -18.81 -1.18
CA HIS A 428 16.33 -19.36 -0.96
C HIS A 428 16.32 -20.46 0.10
N LEU A 429 15.53 -20.36 1.17
CA LEU A 429 15.45 -21.45 2.16
C LEU A 429 14.62 -22.65 1.67
N LEU A 430 13.70 -22.44 0.72
CA LEU A 430 12.77 -23.45 0.21
C LEU A 430 13.32 -24.31 -0.95
N GLN A 431 14.35 -23.81 -1.64
CA GLN A 431 15.07 -24.48 -2.75
C GLN A 431 16.23 -25.29 -2.21
#